data_AF-A0A0B5QVX8-F1
#
_entry.id   AF-A0A0B5QVX8-F1
#
_cell.length_a   1.000
_cell.length_b   1.000
_cell.length_c   1.000
_cell.angle_alpha   90.00
_cell.angle_beta   90.00
_cell.angle_gamma   90.00
#
_symmetry.space_group_name_H-M   'P 1'
#
loop_
_entity.id
_entity.type
_entity.pdbx_description
1 polymer ?
#
loop_
_entity_poly.entity_id
_entity_poly.type
_entity_poly.pdbx_seq_one_letter_code
_entity_poly.pdbx_strand_id
1 'polypeptide(L)'
;MINICNLSDIRPILISKKGNPEIVKIVRKYFNERDPVYYEIVKNCSAEVKTNANAKYFFKISLKEYEDIKYKIVVDIMNLVVDYYIGREKQFKNLKKVTDFVTYTKKDIKNFKK
;
A
#
# COMPACT_ATOMS: atom_id res chain seq x y z
N MET A 1 -12.34 -6.23 -0.11
CA MET A 1 -10.88 -6.40 -0.16
C MET A 1 -10.37 -5.61 -1.35
N ILE A 2 -9.37 -4.73 -1.18
CA ILE A 2 -8.73 -4.05 -2.32
C ILE A 2 -7.96 -5.12 -3.12
N ASN A 3 -8.18 -5.19 -4.43
CA ASN A 3 -7.49 -6.11 -5.32
C ASN A 3 -6.27 -5.39 -5.92
N ILE A 4 -5.06 -5.88 -5.66
CA ILE A 4 -3.81 -5.34 -6.18
C ILE A 4 -3.31 -6.28 -7.27
N CYS A 5 -3.39 -5.85 -8.53
CA CYS A 5 -2.92 -6.66 -9.67
C CYS A 5 -1.73 -6.03 -10.37
N ASN A 6 -1.58 -4.70 -10.32
CA ASN A 6 -0.54 -3.98 -11.03
C ASN A 6 -0.17 -2.65 -10.33
N LEU A 7 0.83 -1.96 -10.86
CA LEU A 7 1.30 -0.68 -10.32
C LEU A 7 0.22 0.43 -10.34
N SER A 8 -0.71 0.40 -11.30
CA SER A 8 -1.80 1.37 -11.39
C SER A 8 -2.81 1.25 -10.25
N ASP A 9 -2.95 0.06 -9.65
CA ASP A 9 -3.75 -0.13 -8.44
C ASP A 9 -3.06 0.44 -7.19
N ILE A 10 -1.73 0.39 -7.17
CA ILE A 10 -0.89 0.84 -6.05
C ILE A 10 -0.74 2.37 -6.05
N ARG A 11 -0.58 2.97 -7.24
CA ARG A 11 -0.38 4.41 -7.41
C ARG A 11 -1.40 5.30 -6.67
N PRO A 12 -2.73 5.10 -6.77
CA PRO A 12 -3.70 5.93 -6.05
C PRO A 12 -3.60 5.78 -4.53
N ILE A 13 -3.18 4.62 -4.02
CA ILE A 13 -2.98 4.39 -2.58
C ILE A 13 -1.73 5.15 -2.10
N LEU A 14 -0.63 5.03 -2.85
CA LEU A 14 0.66 5.62 -2.49
C LEU A 14 0.69 7.14 -2.68
N ILE A 15 0.26 7.62 -3.85
CA ILE A 15 0.42 9.02 -4.30
C ILE A 15 -0.79 9.85 -3.89
N SER A 16 -1.98 9.41 -4.25
CA SER A 16 -3.23 10.14 -4.01
C SER A 16 -3.82 9.89 -2.62
N LYS A 17 -3.21 8.99 -1.82
CA LYS A 17 -3.69 8.59 -0.48
C LYS A 17 -5.15 8.13 -0.49
N LYS A 18 -5.61 7.57 -1.61
CA LYS A 18 -6.99 7.13 -1.80
C LYS A 18 -7.17 5.75 -1.18
N GLY A 19 -8.24 5.58 -0.40
CA GLY A 19 -8.63 4.29 0.17
C GLY A 19 -8.61 4.26 1.69
N ASN A 20 -8.49 3.06 2.26
CA ASN A 20 -8.48 2.87 3.71
C ASN A 20 -7.21 3.50 4.34
N PRO A 21 -7.32 4.38 5.35
CA PRO A 21 -6.17 5.07 5.94
C PRO A 21 -5.10 4.15 6.54
N GLU A 22 -5.48 2.99 7.10
CA GLU A 22 -4.53 2.02 7.66
C GLU A 22 -3.74 1.34 6.54
N ILE A 23 -4.40 0.95 5.46
CA ILE A 23 -3.72 0.41 4.27
C ILE A 23 -2.78 1.47 3.67
N VAL A 24 -3.23 2.71 3.51
CA VAL A 24 -2.38 3.82 3.03
C VAL A 24 -1.14 3.98 3.91
N LYS A 25 -1.30 3.90 5.24
CA LYS A 25 -0.16 3.99 6.19
C LYS A 25 0.82 2.83 6.01
N ILE A 26 0.34 1.59 5.91
CA ILE A 26 1.17 0.39 5.73
C ILE A 26 1.94 0.46 4.40
N VAL A 27 1.24 0.78 3.31
CA VAL A 27 1.84 0.90 1.97
C VAL A 27 2.91 2.01 1.98
N ARG A 28 2.62 3.20 2.52
CA ARG A 28 3.61 4.29 2.57
C ARG A 28 4.82 3.95 3.43
N LYS A 29 4.62 3.25 4.56
CA LYS A 29 5.72 2.77 5.39
C LYS A 29 6.63 1.84 4.59
N TYR A 30 6.06 0.89 3.84
CA TYR A 30 6.83 0.02 2.95
C TYR A 30 7.73 0.82 2.00
N PHE A 31 7.20 1.83 1.29
CA PHE A 31 8.02 2.62 0.35
C PHE A 31 9.06 3.51 1.04
N ASN A 32 8.79 4.01 2.25
CA ASN A 32 9.75 4.80 3.01
C ASN A 32 10.97 3.98 3.47
N GLU A 33 10.83 2.66 3.61
CA GLU A 33 11.89 1.73 4.03
C GLU A 33 12.64 1.11 2.84
N ARG A 34 12.30 1.51 1.61
CA ARG A 34 12.88 0.99 0.36
C ARG A 34 13.68 2.04 -0.37
N ASP A 35 14.43 1.58 -1.37
CA ASP A 35 15.15 2.46 -2.27
C ASP A 35 14.18 3.41 -2.99
N PRO A 36 14.51 4.72 -3.14
CA PRO A 36 13.67 5.70 -3.82
C PRO A 36 13.18 5.27 -5.21
N VAL A 37 13.92 4.40 -5.91
CA VAL A 37 13.52 3.86 -7.22
C VAL A 37 12.19 3.12 -7.16
N TYR A 38 11.85 2.48 -6.03
CA TYR A 38 10.57 1.78 -5.85
C TYR A 38 9.41 2.76 -5.96
N TYR A 39 9.55 3.92 -5.31
CA TYR A 39 8.55 4.98 -5.35
C TYR A 39 8.44 5.58 -6.76
N GLU A 40 9.57 5.86 -7.41
CA GLU A 40 9.57 6.43 -8.77
C GLU A 40 8.97 5.48 -9.81
N ILE A 41 9.18 4.17 -9.70
CA ILE A 41 8.56 3.16 -10.57
C ILE A 41 7.02 3.21 -10.46
N VAL A 42 6.46 3.29 -9.24
CA VAL A 42 5.00 3.39 -9.05
C VAL A 42 4.46 4.74 -9.53
N LYS A 43 5.17 5.83 -9.23
CA LYS A 43 4.77 7.19 -9.63
C LYS A 43 4.67 7.31 -11.15
N ASN A 44 5.60 6.70 -11.87
CA ASN A 44 5.69 6.70 -13.33
C ASN A 44 5.14 5.41 -13.95
N CYS A 45 4.13 4.77 -13.34
CA CYS A 45 3.60 3.49 -13.82
C CYS A 45 2.99 3.51 -15.24
N SER A 46 2.72 4.69 -15.79
CA SER A 46 2.26 4.88 -17.17
C SER A 46 3.41 4.97 -18.18
N ALA A 47 4.67 5.04 -17.72
CA ALA A 47 5.83 5.08 -18.61
C ALA A 47 6.08 3.71 -19.23
N GLU A 48 6.29 3.71 -20.55
CA GLU A 48 6.61 2.49 -21.28
C GLU A 48 8.11 2.18 -21.20
N VAL A 49 8.48 1.26 -20.32
CA VAL A 49 9.87 0.81 -20.14
C VAL A 49 10.03 -0.59 -20.68
N LYS A 50 10.47 -0.68 -21.94
CA LYS A 50 10.68 -1.96 -22.66
C LYS A 50 12.13 -2.23 -23.03
N THR A 51 13.02 -1.26 -22.84
CA THR A 51 14.44 -1.37 -23.21
C THR A 51 15.36 -0.94 -22.06
N ASN A 52 16.60 -1.44 -22.07
CA ASN A 52 17.64 -0.96 -21.15
C ASN A 52 17.87 0.55 -21.24
N ALA A 53 17.74 1.14 -22.44
CA ALA A 53 17.88 2.57 -22.61
C ALA A 53 16.80 3.34 -21.86
N ASN A 54 15.53 2.92 -21.95
CA ASN A 54 14.42 3.52 -21.20
C ASN A 54 14.61 3.35 -19.68
N ALA A 55 14.94 2.14 -19.23
CA ALA A 55 15.12 1.86 -17.80
C ALA A 55 16.25 2.71 -17.20
N LYS A 56 17.36 2.84 -17.92
CA LYS A 56 18.49 3.66 -17.49
C LYS A 56 18.16 5.16 -17.52
N TYR A 57 17.42 5.61 -18.53
CA TYR A 57 17.01 7.01 -18.65
C TYR A 57 16.07 7.44 -17.52
N PHE A 58 15.03 6.65 -17.23
CA PHE A 58 14.01 7.02 -16.24
C PHE A 58 14.43 6.70 -14.81
N PHE A 59 15.12 5.58 -14.60
CA PHE A 59 15.32 5.00 -13.27
C PHE A 59 16.78 4.72 -12.93
N LYS A 60 17.71 4.96 -13.86
CA LYS A 60 19.16 4.72 -13.69
C LYS A 60 19.52 3.27 -13.33
N ILE A 61 18.67 2.32 -13.70
CA ILE A 61 18.85 0.87 -13.50
C ILE A 61 18.75 0.11 -14.83
N SER A 62 19.13 -1.16 -14.84
CA SER A 62 18.90 -2.04 -16.00
C SER A 62 17.41 -2.41 -16.15
N LEU A 63 17.02 -2.85 -17.34
CA LEU A 63 15.68 -3.36 -17.61
C LEU A 63 15.34 -4.57 -16.75
N LYS A 64 16.32 -5.45 -16.51
CA LYS A 64 16.14 -6.62 -15.64
C LYS A 64 15.83 -6.19 -14.21
N GLU A 65 16.63 -5.29 -13.64
CA GLU A 65 16.39 -4.76 -12.30
C GLU A 65 15.04 -4.05 -12.22
N TYR A 66 14.65 -3.31 -13.25
CA TYR A 66 13.35 -2.65 -13.32
C TYR A 66 12.20 -3.65 -13.24
N GLU A 67 12.22 -4.72 -14.04
CA GLU A 67 11.16 -5.75 -14.03
C GLU A 67 11.15 -6.53 -12.70
N ASP A 68 12.32 -6.86 -12.15
CA ASP A 68 12.44 -7.53 -10.86
C ASP A 68 11.85 -6.67 -9.72
N ILE A 69 12.18 -5.37 -9.68
CA ILE A 69 11.64 -4.44 -8.69
C ILE A 69 10.14 -4.25 -8.88
N LYS A 70 9.68 -4.05 -10.12
CA LYS A 70 8.26 -3.90 -10.46
C LYS A 70 7.44 -5.10 -10.00
N TYR A 71 7.90 -6.32 -10.29
CA TYR A 71 7.25 -7.55 -9.83
C TYR A 71 7.21 -7.62 -8.30
N LYS A 72 8.35 -7.35 -7.65
CA LYS A 72 8.47 -7.37 -6.19
C LYS A 72 7.54 -6.38 -5.51
N ILE A 73 7.41 -5.16 -6.03
CA ILE A 73 6.46 -4.16 -5.53
C ILE A 73 5.04 -4.71 -5.54
N VAL A 74 4.60 -5.29 -6.66
CA VAL A 74 3.22 -5.78 -6.78
C VAL A 74 2.95 -6.91 -5.78
N VAL A 75 3.85 -7.89 -5.69
CA VAL A 75 3.71 -9.02 -4.77
C VAL A 75 3.74 -8.57 -3.30
N ASP A 76 4.70 -7.74 -2.92
CA ASP A 76 4.85 -7.29 -1.54
C ASP A 76 3.62 -6.48 -1.09
N ILE A 77 3.13 -5.55 -1.92
CA ILE A 77 1.95 -4.74 -1.60
C ILE A 77 0.69 -5.60 -1.56
N MET A 78 0.52 -6.55 -2.49
CA MET A 78 -0.59 -7.50 -2.47
C MET A 78 -0.62 -8.28 -1.15
N ASN A 79 0.52 -8.83 -0.73
CA ASN A 79 0.63 -9.58 0.53
C ASN A 79 0.31 -8.70 1.75
N LEU A 80 0.85 -7.48 1.81
CA LEU A 80 0.56 -6.53 2.90
C LEU A 80 -0.94 -6.21 3.02
N VAL A 81 -1.62 -6.05 1.88
CA VAL A 81 -3.06 -5.79 1.85
C VAL A 81 -3.84 -7.02 2.31
N VAL A 82 -3.47 -8.22 1.85
CA VAL A 82 -4.10 -9.49 2.24
C VAL A 82 -3.93 -9.74 3.75
N ASP A 83 -2.71 -9.60 4.27
CA ASP A 83 -2.40 -9.79 5.68
C ASP A 83 -3.20 -8.85 6.58
N TYR A 84 -3.36 -7.60 6.15
CA TYR A 84 -4.20 -6.62 6.84
C TYR A 84 -5.67 -7.11 6.94
N TYR A 85 -6.24 -7.61 5.86
CA TYR A 85 -7.62 -8.11 5.87
C TYR A 85 -7.78 -9.38 6.70
N ILE A 86 -6.85 -10.33 6.60
CA ILE A 86 -6.84 -11.56 7.42
C ILE A 86 -6.71 -11.20 8.91
N GLY A 87 -5.83 -10.26 9.25
CA GLY A 87 -5.64 -9.79 10.62
C GLY A 87 -6.91 -9.17 11.20
N ARG A 88 -7.60 -8.33 10.42
CA ARG A 88 -8.90 -7.78 10.84
C ARG A 88 -9.96 -8.86 10.98
N GLU A 89 -10.08 -9.79 10.04
CA GLU A 89 -11.04 -10.89 10.14
C GLU A 89 -10.86 -11.67 11.46
N LYS A 90 -9.61 -12.00 11.83
CA LYS A 90 -9.30 -12.65 13.11
C LYS A 90 -9.68 -11.79 14.32
N GLN A 91 -9.45 -10.47 14.27
CA GLN A 91 -9.79 -9.54 15.34
C GLN A 91 -11.32 -9.46 15.56
N PHE A 92 -12.11 -9.46 14.48
CA PHE A 92 -13.57 -9.33 14.56
C PHE A 92 -14.31 -10.66 14.74
N LYS A 93 -13.71 -11.80 14.38
CA LYS A 93 -14.31 -13.14 14.54
C LYS A 93 -14.64 -13.50 16.00
N ASN A 94 -13.95 -12.89 16.97
CA ASN A 94 -14.18 -13.12 18.40
C ASN A 94 -15.14 -12.11 19.05
N LEU A 95 -15.65 -11.13 18.30
CA LEU A 95 -16.56 -10.11 18.81
C LEU A 95 -18.01 -10.50 18.51
N LYS A 96 -18.72 -11.03 19.52
CA LYS A 96 -20.09 -11.56 19.38
C LYS A 96 -21.20 -10.51 19.59
N LYS A 97 -20.92 -9.30 20.08
CA LYS A 97 -21.94 -8.28 20.38
C LYS A 97 -21.64 -6.93 19.74
N VAL A 98 -22.68 -6.28 19.19
CA VAL A 98 -22.62 -4.93 18.58
C VAL A 98 -22.11 -3.88 19.57
N THR A 99 -22.32 -4.06 20.87
CA THR A 99 -21.82 -3.16 21.94
C THR A 99 -20.29 -3.10 22.04
N ASP A 100 -19.58 -4.16 21.60
CA ASP A 100 -18.12 -4.21 21.63
C ASP A 100 -17.49 -3.38 20.50
N PHE A 101 -18.28 -3.00 19.48
CA PHE A 101 -17.85 -2.07 18.43
C PHE A 101 -17.93 -0.60 18.89
N VAL A 102 -18.79 -0.27 19.86
CA VAL A 102 -19.06 1.11 20.29
C VAL A 102 -18.10 1.59 21.40
N THR A 103 -17.44 0.67 22.09
CA THR A 103 -16.50 1.01 23.17
C THR A 103 -15.20 1.66 22.67
N TYR A 104 -14.89 1.57 21.37
CA TYR A 104 -13.75 2.30 20.78
C TYR A 104 -14.04 3.77 20.46
N THR A 105 -15.30 4.20 20.34
CA THR A 105 -15.63 5.61 20.02
C THR A 105 -15.88 6.47 21.26
N LYS A 106 -16.20 5.90 22.43
CA LYS A 106 -16.49 6.68 23.65
C LYS A 106 -15.27 7.20 24.40
N LYS A 107 -14.07 6.64 24.21
CA LYS A 107 -12.86 7.12 24.91
C LYS A 107 -12.36 8.47 24.36
N ASP A 108 -12.64 8.80 23.10
CA ASP A 108 -12.18 10.06 22.48
C ASP A 108 -13.16 11.24 22.66
N ILE A 109 -14.44 10.99 22.96
CA ILE A 109 -15.44 12.07 23.15
C ILE A 109 -15.23 12.82 24.49
N LYS A 110 -14.51 12.22 25.46
CA LYS A 110 -14.25 12.87 26.76
C LYS A 110 -13.25 14.04 26.68
N ASN A 111 -12.52 14.22 25.58
CA ASN A 111 -11.57 15.34 25.42
C ASN A 111 -12.14 16.53 24.63
N PHE A 112 -13.41 16.52 24.22
CA PHE A 112 -14.04 17.61 23.46
C PHE A 112 -14.99 18.51 24.27
N LYS A 113 -15.04 18.37 25.60
CA LYS A 113 -15.69 19.33 26.48
C LYS A 113 -14.70 19.88 27.49
N LYS A 114 -14.00 20.94 27.10
CA LYS A 114 -13.54 22.00 28.00
C LYS A 114 -13.52 23.31 27.22
#